data_AF-A0A8U0I304-F1
#
_entry.id   AF-A0A8U0I304-F1
#
_cell.length_a   1.000
_cell.length_b   1.000
_cell.length_c   1.000
_cell.angle_alpha   90.00
_cell.angle_beta   90.00
_cell.angle_gamma   90.00
#
_symmetry.space_group_name_H-M   'P 1'
#
loop_
_entity.id
_entity.type
_entity.pdbx_description
1 polymer ?
#
loop_
_entity_poly.entity_id
_entity_poly.type
_entity_poly.pdbx_seq_one_letter_code
_entity_poly.pdbx_strand_id
1 'polypeptide(L)'
;MTTTVGGTGVVVFASENGIYAFRNPDYEFEQTESGAYEADGTTWDEATGESADGRSLGAVSAKRLFAFAWQDDHGHDAFYSP
;
A
#
# COMPACT_ATOMS: atom_id res chain seq x y z
N MET A 1 2.01 -3.44 1.81
CA MET A 1 2.25 -4.03 0.46
C MET A 1 3.19 -3.11 -0.32
N THR A 2 4.18 -3.64 -1.03
CA THR A 2 5.08 -2.84 -1.90
C THR A 2 4.89 -3.22 -3.37
N THR A 3 5.08 -2.26 -4.28
CA THR A 3 5.02 -2.47 -5.74
C THR A 3 5.73 -1.34 -6.50
N THR A 4 5.84 -1.43 -7.82
CA THR A 4 6.34 -0.36 -8.70
C THR A 4 5.23 0.12 -9.63
N VAL A 5 4.99 1.44 -9.68
CA VAL A 5 4.01 2.08 -10.58
C VAL A 5 4.72 3.17 -11.37
N GLY A 6 4.72 3.07 -12.71
CA GLY A 6 5.37 4.07 -13.57
C GLY A 6 6.86 4.29 -13.25
N GLY A 7 7.58 3.26 -12.80
CA GLY A 7 8.98 3.33 -12.38
C GLY A 7 9.20 3.89 -10.97
N THR A 8 8.14 4.21 -10.23
CA THR A 8 8.23 4.64 -8.83
C THR A 8 7.94 3.47 -7.91
N GLY A 9 8.87 3.16 -6.99
CA GLY A 9 8.61 2.23 -5.89
C GLY A 9 7.58 2.83 -4.94
N VAL A 10 6.55 2.07 -4.59
CA VAL A 10 5.42 2.50 -3.75
C VAL A 10 5.20 1.48 -2.64
N VAL A 11 4.95 1.97 -1.44
CA VAL A 11 4.39 1.21 -0.32
C VAL A 11 2.98 1.69 -0.05
N VAL A 12 2.07 0.74 0.15
CA VAL A 12 0.69 0.99 0.56
C VAL A 12 0.47 0.38 1.94
N PHE A 13 0.03 1.22 2.86
CA PHE A 13 -0.45 0.82 4.17
C PHE A 13 -1.98 0.84 4.17
N ALA A 14 -2.57 -0.26 4.64
CA ALA A 14 -4.00 -0.37 4.87
C ALA A 14 -4.21 -0.57 6.37
N SER A 15 -4.99 0.31 6.98
CA SER A 15 -5.44 0.20 8.36
C SER A 15 -6.93 0.50 8.46
N GLU A 16 -7.47 0.39 9.67
CA GLU A 16 -8.87 0.76 9.95
C GLU A 16 -9.17 2.23 9.61
N ASN A 17 -8.14 3.09 9.66
CA ASN A 17 -8.26 4.53 9.42
C ASN A 17 -8.24 4.89 7.92
N GLY A 18 -7.73 4.02 7.06
CA GLY A 18 -7.68 4.29 5.64
C GLY A 18 -6.67 3.47 4.85
N ILE A 19 -6.46 3.89 3.61
CA ILE A 19 -5.45 3.36 2.71
C ILE A 19 -4.55 4.51 2.30
N TYR A 20 -3.28 4.42 2.64
CA TYR A 20 -2.28 5.46 2.44
C TYR A 20 -1.14 4.92 1.59
N ALA A 21 -0.61 5.76 0.71
CA ALA A 21 0.42 5.36 -0.24
C ALA A 21 1.56 6.36 -0.26
N PHE A 22 2.79 5.84 -0.24
CA PHE A 22 4.02 6.62 -0.22
C PHE A 22 5.06 6.05 -1.18
N ARG A 23 6.02 6.89 -1.58
CA ARG A 23 7.22 6.42 -2.28
C ARG A 23 8.01 5.51 -1.33
N ASN A 24 8.39 4.33 -1.82
CA ASN A 24 9.23 3.40 -1.08
C ASN A 24 10.69 3.52 -1.54
N PRO A 25 11.62 3.94 -0.67
CA PRO A 25 13.07 3.98 -0.93
C PRO A 25 13.73 2.59 -0.88
N ASP A 26 13.01 1.53 -1.24
CA ASP A 26 13.41 0.12 -1.11
C ASP A 26 13.45 -0.42 0.33
N TYR A 27 12.62 0.12 1.22
CA TYR A 27 12.40 -0.47 2.53
C TYR A 27 11.54 -1.73 2.44
N GLU A 28 11.90 -2.73 3.26
CA GLU A 28 11.12 -3.93 3.50
C GLU A 28 10.29 -3.73 4.77
N PHE A 29 8.99 -3.46 4.57
CA PHE A 29 8.05 -3.23 5.66
C PHE A 29 7.43 -4.53 6.13
N GLU A 30 7.44 -4.74 7.44
CA GLU A 30 6.71 -5.80 8.12
C GLU A 30 5.63 -5.20 9.03
N GLN A 31 4.51 -5.88 9.15
CA GLN A 31 3.46 -5.49 10.11
C GLN A 31 3.66 -6.28 11.40
N THR A 32 3.72 -5.57 12.52
CA THR A 32 3.86 -6.17 13.85
C THR A 32 2.53 -6.73 14.35
N GLU A 33 2.56 -7.52 15.43
CA GLU A 33 1.35 -8.05 16.07
C GLU A 33 0.40 -6.96 16.59
N SER A 34 0.94 -5.77 16.93
CA SER A 34 0.14 -4.61 17.35
C SER A 34 -0.45 -3.84 16.17
N GLY A 35 -0.17 -4.25 14.93
CA GLY A 35 -0.66 -3.62 13.71
C GLY A 35 0.20 -2.47 13.20
N ALA A 36 1.28 -2.11 13.90
CA ALA A 36 2.23 -1.09 13.45
C ALA A 36 3.10 -1.60 12.30
N TYR A 37 3.66 -0.68 11.51
CA TYR A 37 4.60 -1.04 10.44
C TYR A 37 6.04 -0.71 10.87
N GLU A 38 6.93 -1.68 10.68
CA GLU A 38 8.36 -1.55 10.96
C GLU A 38 9.17 -1.77 9.70
N ALA A 39 10.23 -0.99 9.54
CA ALA A 39 11.26 -1.17 8.52
C ALA A 39 12.54 -0.43 8.94
N ASP A 40 13.70 -0.96 8.53
CA ASP A 40 14.99 -0.28 8.71
C ASP A 40 15.26 0.14 10.18
N GLY A 41 14.84 -0.71 11.11
CA GLY A 41 15.06 -0.52 12.54
C GLY A 41 14.18 0.55 13.22
N THR A 42 13.13 1.06 12.57
CA THR A 42 12.17 1.99 13.17
C THR A 42 10.72 1.61 12.84
N THR A 43 9.78 2.10 13.64
CA THR A 43 8.36 2.09 13.33
C THR A 43 7.99 3.30 12.46
N TRP A 44 6.92 3.14 11.69
CA TRP A 44 6.35 4.16 10.81
C TRP A 44 4.85 4.30 11.05
N ASP A 45 4.37 5.54 11.14
CA ASP A 45 2.95 5.88 11.19
C ASP A 45 2.33 5.66 9.81
N GLU A 46 1.28 4.83 9.75
CA GLU A 46 0.71 4.43 8.48
C GLU A 46 -0.05 5.55 7.76
N ALA A 47 -0.57 6.52 8.50
CA ALA A 47 -1.41 7.58 7.98
C ALA A 47 -0.59 8.78 7.51
N THR A 48 0.50 9.10 8.21
CA THR A 48 1.36 10.25 7.90
C THR A 48 2.61 9.87 7.11
N GLY A 49 3.08 8.62 7.24
CA GLY A 49 4.35 8.18 6.68
C GLY A 49 5.56 8.73 7.45
N GLU A 50 5.38 9.16 8.70
CA GLU A 50 6.46 9.61 9.59
C GLU A 50 7.02 8.43 10.38
N SER A 51 8.34 8.37 10.56
CA SER A 51 8.99 7.38 11.41
C SER A 51 9.15 7.89 12.85
N ALA A 52 9.30 6.98 13.81
CA ALA A 52 9.60 7.33 15.19
C ALA A 52 10.93 8.08 15.37
N ASP A 53 11.86 7.96 14.41
CA ASP A 53 13.13 8.70 14.39
C ASP A 53 13.08 10.04 13.63
N GLY A 54 11.90 10.45 13.14
CA GLY A 54 11.64 11.77 12.55
C GLY A 54 11.90 11.88 11.04
N ARG A 55 12.12 10.76 10.34
CA ARG A 55 12.12 10.70 8.87
C ARG A 55 10.67 10.69 8.35
N SER A 56 10.50 10.96 7.06
CA SER A 56 9.19 10.92 6.41
C SER A 56 9.25 10.32 5.01
N LEU A 57 8.19 9.61 4.64
CA LEU A 57 7.99 9.12 3.29
C LEU A 57 7.28 10.18 2.43
N GLY A 58 7.65 10.25 1.15
CA GLY A 58 6.97 11.13 0.22
C GLY A 58 5.61 10.58 -0.17
N ALA A 59 4.52 11.24 0.26
CA ALA A 59 3.16 10.86 -0.12
C ALA A 59 3.00 10.84 -1.65
N VAL A 60 2.31 9.83 -2.17
CA VAL A 60 1.91 9.79 -3.59
C VAL A 60 0.44 10.17 -3.72
N SER A 61 0.10 10.90 -4.78
CA SER A 61 -1.30 11.17 -5.10
C SER A 61 -2.01 9.85 -5.45
N ALA A 62 -2.81 9.34 -4.52
CA ALA A 62 -3.57 8.13 -4.67
C ALA A 62 -5.07 8.42 -4.55
N LYS A 63 -5.89 7.63 -5.25
CA LYS A 63 -7.34 7.67 -5.13
C LYS A 63 -7.85 6.25 -5.04
N ARG A 64 -8.63 5.96 -4.00
CA ARG A 64 -9.34 4.69 -3.89
C ARG A 64 -10.38 4.61 -5.00
N LEU A 65 -10.24 3.62 -5.86
CA LEU A 65 -11.21 3.28 -6.90
C LEU A 65 -11.86 1.95 -6.54
N PHE A 66 -13.15 1.84 -6.83
CA PHE A 66 -13.88 0.60 -6.70
C PHE A 66 -14.10 0.06 -8.11
N ALA A 67 -13.60 -1.14 -8.38
CA ALA A 67 -13.93 -1.87 -9.59
C ALA A 67 -15.02 -2.89 -9.23
N PHE A 68 -16.17 -2.77 -9.89
CA PHE A 68 -17.24 -3.76 -9.81
C PHE A 68 -17.24 -4.51 -11.14
N ALA A 69 -17.10 -5.83 -11.10
CA ALA A 69 -17.32 -6.69 -12.26
C ALA A 69 -18.64 -7.45 -12.04
N TRP A 70 -19.59 -7.28 -12.96
CA TRP A 70 -20.84 -8.03 -12.95
C TRP A 70 -20.65 -9.27 -13.84
N GLN A 71 -21.00 -10.43 -13.29
CA GLN A 71 -20.73 -11.74 -13.90
C GLN A 71 -21.36 -11.93 -15.29
N ASP A 72 -22.46 -11.23 -15.60
CA ASP A 72 -23.27 -11.49 -16.79
C ASP A 72 -22.78 -10.78 -18.06
N ASP A 73 -21.90 -9.77 -17.97
CA ASP A 73 -21.60 -8.88 -19.10
C ASP A 73 -20.37 -9.29 -19.94
N HIS A 74 -19.57 -10.26 -19.46
CA HIS A 74 -18.30 -10.62 -20.11
C HIS A 74 -18.12 -12.11 -20.43
N GLY A 75 -19.12 -12.96 -20.13
CA GLY A 75 -19.07 -14.40 -20.44
C GLY A 75 -18.02 -15.18 -19.64
N HIS A 76 -18.03 -16.51 -19.77
CA HIS A 76 -17.18 -17.40 -18.96
C HIS A 76 -15.66 -17.19 -19.17
N ASP A 77 -15.25 -16.65 -20.31
CA ASP A 77 -13.84 -16.41 -20.67
C ASP A 77 -13.24 -15.16 -20.01
N ALA A 78 -14.04 -14.35 -19.32
CA ALA A 78 -13.59 -13.09 -18.72
C ALA A 78 -12.84 -13.25 -17.39
N PHE A 79 -12.81 -14.46 -16.83
CA PHE A 79 -12.11 -14.75 -15.59
C PHE A 79 -10.87 -15.58 -15.87
N TYR A 80 -9.76 -15.18 -15.26
CA TYR A 80 -8.56 -16.01 -15.20
C TYR A 80 -8.89 -17.33 -14.51
N SER A 81 -8.51 -18.44 -15.14
CA SER A 81 -8.58 -19.80 -14.58
C SER A 81 -7.16 -20.37 -14.49
N PRO A 82 -6.82 -21.12 -13.42
CA PRO A 82 -5.50 -21.73 -13.25
C PRO A 82 -5.15 -22.79 -14.29
#